data_AF-A0A3P6R0N4-F1
#
_entry.id   AF-A0A3P6R0N4-F1
#
_cell.length_a   1.000
_cell.length_b   1.000
_cell.length_c   1.000
_cell.angle_alpha   90.00
_cell.angle_beta   90.00
_cell.angle_gamma   90.00
#
_symmetry.space_group_name_H-M   'P 1'
#
loop_
_entity.id
_entity.type
_entity.pdbx_description
1 polymer ?
#
loop_
_entity_poly.entity_id
_entity_poly.type
_entity_poly.pdbx_seq_one_letter_code
_entity_poly.pdbx_strand_id
1 'polypeptide(L)'
;GSSDAPPHVKAYDTALSDVTERWSALSKQIGGDVSTMNDKVIHVFDTLRNFLWTAAGRTEPTPEEVQKLVAPMVSLLSDITSFKDSKRNTPQFNHLCAVAEGIPAVGWVLVKKTPAPYVKEMLEAAMFYINRILKEFKDGDQKHVEWARTWKELLETMQTFVRQYHTTGLTWNSAPVFPSLLFSKFSKFSKSMTTL
;
A
#
# COMPACT_ATOMS: atom_id res chain seq x y z
N GLY A 1 -14.01 -10.53 11.05
CA GLY A 1 -14.93 -9.43 10.72
C GLY A 1 -14.36 -8.13 11.25
N SER A 2 -14.61 -7.02 10.57
CA SER A 2 -14.07 -5.69 10.87
C SER A 2 -14.43 -5.13 12.27
N SER A 3 -15.31 -5.76 13.04
CA SER A 3 -15.74 -5.31 14.38
C SER A 3 -14.63 -5.26 15.43
N ASP A 4 -13.57 -6.06 15.29
CA ASP A 4 -12.56 -6.28 16.35
C ASP A 4 -11.22 -5.59 16.08
N ALA A 5 -11.14 -4.74 15.05
CA ALA A 5 -9.91 -4.01 14.74
C ALA A 5 -9.79 -2.68 15.53
N PRO A 6 -8.55 -2.24 15.84
CA PRO A 6 -8.29 -0.91 16.39
C PRO A 6 -8.85 0.21 15.49
N PRO A 7 -9.24 1.39 16.04
CA PRO A 7 -9.92 2.43 15.28
C PRO A 7 -9.21 2.88 14.00
N HIS A 8 -7.91 3.14 14.05
CA HIS A 8 -7.15 3.55 12.85
C HIS A 8 -6.92 2.41 11.84
N VAL A 9 -6.98 1.15 12.27
CA VAL A 9 -6.96 -0.01 11.34
C VAL A 9 -8.31 -0.14 10.65
N LYS A 10 -9.42 0.03 11.38
CA LYS A 10 -10.77 0.10 10.77
C LYS A 10 -10.87 1.25 9.77
N ALA A 11 -10.30 2.39 10.10
CA ALA A 11 -10.26 3.54 9.21
C ALA A 11 -9.41 3.28 7.95
N TYR A 12 -8.29 2.59 8.09
CA TYR A 12 -7.50 2.11 6.95
C TYR A 12 -8.34 1.20 6.04
N ASP A 13 -8.98 0.18 6.60
CA ASP A 13 -9.84 -0.75 5.85
C ASP A 13 -10.98 0.02 5.16
N THR A 14 -11.69 0.87 5.90
CA THR A 14 -12.83 1.65 5.36
C THR A 14 -12.40 2.59 4.24
N ALA A 15 -11.22 3.21 4.36
CA ALA A 15 -10.76 4.16 3.36
C ALA A 15 -10.21 3.46 2.10
N LEU A 16 -9.42 2.39 2.25
CA LEU A 16 -8.63 1.84 1.15
C LEU A 16 -9.21 0.57 0.51
N SER A 17 -10.08 -0.20 1.15
CA SER A 17 -10.53 -1.49 0.61
C SER A 17 -11.15 -1.37 -0.78
N ASP A 18 -12.17 -0.54 -0.96
CA ASP A 18 -12.89 -0.42 -2.23
C ASP A 18 -11.99 0.02 -3.39
N VAL A 19 -11.12 1.01 -3.18
CA VAL A 19 -10.19 1.49 -4.22
C VAL A 19 -9.09 0.48 -4.53
N THR A 20 -8.62 -0.25 -3.53
CA THR A 20 -7.62 -1.31 -3.70
C THR A 20 -8.20 -2.49 -4.48
N GLU A 21 -9.43 -2.89 -4.17
CA GLU A 21 -10.13 -3.98 -4.87
C GLU A 21 -10.39 -3.65 -6.34
N ARG A 22 -10.87 -2.43 -6.63
CA ARG A 22 -11.04 -1.95 -8.01
C ARG A 22 -9.71 -1.93 -8.78
N TRP A 23 -8.66 -1.36 -8.19
CA TRP A 23 -7.34 -1.32 -8.82
C TRP A 23 -6.78 -2.72 -9.07
N SER A 24 -7.01 -3.65 -8.12
CA SER A 24 -6.59 -5.04 -8.26
C SER A 24 -7.34 -5.76 -9.38
N ALA A 25 -8.66 -5.56 -9.47
CA ALA A 25 -9.48 -6.12 -10.54
C ALA A 25 -9.00 -5.64 -11.93
N LEU A 26 -8.72 -4.34 -12.08
CA LEU A 26 -8.17 -3.79 -13.33
C LEU A 26 -6.79 -4.36 -13.65
N SER A 27 -5.92 -4.50 -12.64
CA SER A 27 -4.58 -5.08 -12.81
C SER A 27 -4.63 -6.52 -13.31
N LYS A 28 -5.58 -7.32 -12.77
CA LYS A 28 -5.83 -8.69 -13.20
C LYS A 28 -6.41 -8.77 -14.61
N GLN A 29 -7.31 -7.85 -14.98
CA GLN A 29 -7.86 -7.75 -16.33
C GLN A 29 -6.80 -7.34 -17.38
N ILE A 30 -5.83 -6.50 -17.00
CA ILE A 30 -4.68 -6.18 -17.86
C ILE A 30 -3.75 -7.41 -18.00
N GLY A 31 -3.53 -8.15 -16.92
CA GLY A 31 -2.77 -9.39 -16.93
C GLY A 31 -1.25 -9.18 -16.99
N GLY A 32 -0.53 -10.26 -17.31
CA GLY A 32 0.92 -10.25 -17.49
C GLY A 32 1.70 -9.70 -16.29
N ASP A 33 2.71 -8.88 -16.57
CA ASP A 33 3.55 -8.26 -15.53
C ASP A 33 2.77 -7.29 -14.64
N VAL A 34 1.66 -6.70 -15.12
CA VAL A 34 0.81 -5.80 -14.32
C VAL A 34 0.05 -6.58 -13.25
N SER A 35 -0.50 -7.76 -13.58
CA SER A 35 -1.10 -8.65 -12.59
C SER A 35 -0.07 -9.14 -11.57
N THR A 36 1.14 -9.46 -12.01
CA THR A 36 2.22 -9.88 -11.10
C THR A 36 2.64 -8.74 -10.15
N MET A 37 2.71 -7.51 -10.66
CA MET A 37 2.98 -6.32 -9.85
C MET A 37 1.86 -6.06 -8.83
N ASN A 38 0.61 -6.28 -9.21
CA ASN A 38 -0.53 -6.19 -8.30
C ASN A 38 -0.35 -7.07 -7.07
N ASP A 39 0.00 -8.34 -7.24
CA ASP A 39 0.10 -9.27 -6.11
C ASP A 39 1.17 -8.81 -5.10
N LYS A 40 2.25 -8.19 -5.58
CA LYS A 40 3.28 -7.57 -4.75
C LYS A 40 2.74 -6.36 -3.98
N VAL A 41 1.98 -5.49 -4.64
CA VAL A 41 1.37 -4.31 -4.00
C VAL A 41 0.33 -4.70 -2.95
N ILE A 42 -0.51 -5.70 -3.22
CA ILE A 42 -1.46 -6.23 -2.23
C ILE A 42 -0.72 -6.73 -0.99
N HIS A 43 0.38 -7.45 -1.15
CA HIS A 43 1.20 -7.90 -0.03
C HIS A 43 1.81 -6.72 0.77
N VAL A 44 2.19 -5.63 0.10
CA VAL A 44 2.64 -4.40 0.78
C VAL A 44 1.52 -3.80 1.63
N PHE A 45 0.30 -3.70 1.11
CA PHE A 45 -0.84 -3.14 1.85
C PHE A 45 -1.29 -4.01 3.01
N ASP A 46 -1.29 -5.33 2.85
CA ASP A 46 -1.51 -6.26 3.96
C ASP A 46 -0.44 -6.11 5.05
N THR A 47 0.82 -5.95 4.65
CA THR A 47 1.93 -5.71 5.58
C THR A 47 1.80 -4.37 6.30
N LEU A 48 1.42 -3.31 5.59
CA LEU A 48 1.13 -2.00 6.18
C LEU A 48 -0.01 -2.10 7.19
N ARG A 49 -1.11 -2.77 6.84
CA ARG A 49 -2.24 -3.00 7.75
C ARG A 49 -1.82 -3.73 9.02
N ASN A 50 -0.98 -4.76 8.90
CA ASN A 50 -0.42 -5.48 10.05
C ASN A 50 0.52 -4.62 10.90
N PHE A 51 1.27 -3.73 10.27
CA PHE A 51 2.10 -2.75 10.96
C PHE A 51 1.25 -1.77 11.78
N LEU A 52 0.16 -1.25 11.20
CA LEU A 52 -0.80 -0.39 11.91
C LEU A 52 -1.42 -1.12 13.11
N TRP A 53 -1.83 -2.38 12.93
CA TRP A 53 -2.33 -3.19 14.04
C TRP A 53 -1.31 -3.33 15.17
N THR A 54 -0.06 -3.64 14.81
CA THR A 54 1.03 -3.79 15.78
C THR A 54 1.23 -2.49 16.54
N ALA A 55 1.24 -1.35 15.83
CA ALA A 55 1.39 -0.03 16.43
C ALA A 55 0.24 0.32 17.38
N ALA A 56 -0.99 -0.10 17.07
CA ALA A 56 -2.16 0.18 17.91
C ALA A 56 -2.04 -0.40 19.33
N GLY A 57 -1.44 -1.58 19.46
CA GLY A 57 -1.40 -2.35 20.71
C GLY A 57 -0.13 -2.15 21.54
N ARG A 58 0.79 -1.27 21.14
CA ARG A 58 2.05 -1.04 21.86
C ARG A 58 2.46 0.41 21.88
N THR A 59 3.23 0.79 22.89
CA THR A 59 3.98 2.05 22.90
C THR A 59 5.02 2.05 21.79
N GLU A 60 5.34 3.25 21.29
CA GLU A 60 6.42 3.42 20.30
C GLU A 60 7.71 2.79 20.84
N PRO A 61 8.31 1.84 20.11
CA PRO A 61 9.52 1.18 20.56
C PRO A 61 10.78 1.97 20.21
N THR A 62 11.96 1.43 20.55
CA THR A 62 13.22 2.07 20.18
C THR A 62 13.39 2.13 18.65
N PRO A 63 14.20 3.06 18.12
CA PRO A 63 14.46 3.14 16.68
C PRO A 63 14.94 1.82 16.07
N GLU A 64 15.77 1.05 16.78
CA GLU A 64 16.28 -0.25 16.34
C GLU A 64 15.16 -1.30 16.24
N GLU A 65 14.21 -1.28 17.17
CA GLU A 65 13.03 -2.13 17.10
C GLU A 65 12.07 -1.71 15.97
N VAL A 66 11.88 -0.40 15.74
CA VAL A 66 11.10 0.09 14.60
C VAL A 66 11.71 -0.38 13.27
N GLN A 67 13.04 -0.34 13.13
CA GLN A 67 13.73 -0.87 11.96
C GLN A 67 13.45 -2.36 11.73
N LYS A 68 13.45 -3.17 12.80
CA LYS A 68 13.09 -4.60 12.70
C LYS A 68 11.63 -4.81 12.31
N LEU A 69 10.72 -4.00 12.85
CA LEU A 69 9.29 -4.10 12.54
C LEU A 69 8.99 -3.72 11.08
N VAL A 70 9.71 -2.75 10.51
CA VAL A 70 9.48 -2.25 9.15
C VAL A 70 10.24 -3.03 8.08
N ALA A 71 11.26 -3.81 8.46
CA ALA A 71 12.10 -4.58 7.54
C ALA A 71 11.32 -5.45 6.53
N PRO A 72 10.22 -6.14 6.89
CA PRO A 72 9.43 -6.88 5.90
C PRO A 72 8.85 -5.97 4.81
N MET A 73 8.35 -4.79 5.16
CA MET A 73 7.83 -3.83 4.19
C MET A 73 8.94 -3.28 3.29
N VAL A 74 10.12 -2.99 3.86
CA VAL A 74 11.30 -2.55 3.08
C VAL A 74 11.71 -3.62 2.06
N SER A 75 11.71 -4.90 2.45
CA SER A 75 12.00 -6.01 1.53
C SER A 75 11.02 -6.06 0.36
N LEU A 76 9.72 -5.89 0.63
CA LEU A 76 8.70 -5.90 -0.43
C LEU A 76 8.85 -4.73 -1.41
N LEU A 77 9.21 -3.54 -0.91
CA LEU A 77 9.49 -2.38 -1.77
C LEU A 77 10.73 -2.61 -2.65
N SER A 78 11.77 -3.25 -2.11
CA SER A 78 12.93 -3.69 -2.89
C SER A 78 12.53 -4.68 -3.97
N ASP A 79 11.71 -5.68 -3.64
CA ASP A 79 11.25 -6.71 -4.58
C ASP A 79 10.42 -6.12 -5.73
N ILE A 80 9.59 -5.11 -5.47
CA ILE A 80 8.86 -4.35 -6.49
C ILE A 80 9.83 -3.65 -7.45
N THR A 81 10.86 -3.02 -6.90
CA THR A 81 11.88 -2.30 -7.68
C THR A 81 12.67 -3.27 -8.57
N SER A 82 13.16 -4.37 -8.00
CA SER A 82 13.87 -5.42 -8.75
C SER A 82 12.98 -6.07 -9.81
N PHE A 83 11.69 -6.30 -9.50
CA PHE A 83 10.73 -6.82 -10.47
C PHE A 83 10.57 -5.88 -11.65
N LYS A 84 10.29 -4.58 -11.41
CA LYS A 84 10.24 -3.56 -12.47
C LYS A 84 11.52 -3.60 -13.32
N ASP A 85 12.69 -3.56 -12.69
CA ASP A 85 13.97 -3.48 -13.38
C ASP A 85 14.29 -4.72 -14.22
N SER A 86 13.76 -5.88 -13.85
CA SER A 86 13.83 -7.11 -14.65
C SER A 86 12.91 -7.12 -15.86
N LYS A 87 11.95 -6.19 -15.95
CA LYS A 87 10.88 -6.14 -16.97
C LYS A 87 10.97 -4.92 -17.89
N ARG A 88 12.17 -4.38 -18.11
CA ARG A 88 12.40 -3.17 -18.93
C ARG A 88 11.85 -3.23 -20.36
N ASN A 89 11.67 -4.42 -20.91
CA ASN A 89 11.18 -4.63 -22.28
C ASN A 89 9.67 -4.95 -22.35
N THR A 90 8.97 -4.95 -21.21
CA THR A 90 7.53 -5.23 -21.18
C THR A 90 6.73 -4.06 -21.80
N PRO A 91 5.67 -4.31 -22.57
CA PRO A 91 4.87 -3.22 -23.16
C PRO A 91 4.26 -2.31 -22.09
N GLN A 92 3.95 -2.86 -20.91
CA GLN A 92 3.38 -2.11 -19.78
C GLN A 92 4.44 -1.54 -18.83
N PHE A 93 5.67 -1.25 -19.29
CA PHE A 93 6.74 -0.75 -18.41
C PHE A 93 6.35 0.53 -17.67
N ASN A 94 5.60 1.45 -18.31
CA ASN A 94 5.07 2.65 -17.66
C ASN A 94 4.16 2.32 -16.45
N HIS A 95 3.42 1.20 -16.48
CA HIS A 95 2.60 0.76 -15.35
C HIS A 95 3.46 0.32 -14.17
N LEU A 96 4.51 -0.46 -14.46
CA LEU A 96 5.44 -0.91 -13.43
C LEU A 96 6.20 0.27 -12.80
N CYS A 97 6.58 1.27 -13.60
CA CYS A 97 7.16 2.51 -13.09
C CYS A 97 6.18 3.30 -12.23
N ALA A 98 4.93 3.50 -12.69
CA ALA A 98 3.92 4.22 -11.91
C ALA A 98 3.72 3.60 -10.52
N VAL A 99 3.73 2.27 -10.43
CA VAL A 99 3.70 1.57 -9.14
C VAL A 99 4.99 1.78 -8.36
N ALA A 100 6.15 1.52 -8.94
CA ALA A 100 7.42 1.55 -8.22
C ALA A 100 7.77 2.94 -7.66
N GLU A 101 7.40 4.02 -8.36
CA GLU A 101 7.61 5.39 -7.86
C GLU A 101 6.55 5.80 -6.82
N GLY A 102 5.35 5.23 -6.87
CA GLY A 102 4.25 5.58 -5.97
C GLY A 102 4.17 4.75 -4.69
N ILE A 103 4.49 3.46 -4.76
CA ILE A 103 4.38 2.52 -3.63
C ILE A 103 5.24 2.91 -2.41
N PRO A 104 6.39 3.61 -2.51
CA PRO A 104 7.12 4.08 -1.33
C PRO A 104 6.28 4.98 -0.42
N ALA A 105 5.12 5.49 -0.87
CA ALA A 105 4.14 6.18 -0.03
C ALA A 105 3.86 5.48 1.30
N VAL A 106 3.84 4.13 1.34
CA VAL A 106 3.63 3.36 2.59
C VAL A 106 4.70 3.61 3.65
N GLY A 107 5.87 4.14 3.26
CA GLY A 107 6.94 4.58 4.14
C GLY A 107 6.56 5.75 5.06
N TRP A 108 5.40 6.38 4.87
CA TRP A 108 4.89 7.45 5.74
C TRP A 108 4.88 7.07 7.22
N VAL A 109 4.76 5.77 7.55
CA VAL A 109 4.77 5.24 8.92
C VAL A 109 6.06 5.57 9.69
N LEU A 110 7.15 5.86 8.98
CA LEU A 110 8.44 6.28 9.54
C LEU A 110 8.63 7.80 9.55
N VAL A 111 7.72 8.56 8.94
CA VAL A 111 7.85 10.02 8.77
C VAL A 111 7.21 10.73 9.96
N LYS A 112 7.99 11.59 10.62
CA LYS A 112 7.54 12.45 11.71
C LYS A 112 7.19 13.85 11.18
N LYS A 113 6.23 14.52 11.81
CA LYS A 113 5.72 15.87 11.52
C LYS A 113 4.95 16.02 10.21
N THR A 114 5.38 15.40 9.11
CA THR A 114 4.81 15.62 7.77
C THR A 114 4.56 14.35 6.95
N PRO A 115 3.89 13.31 7.50
CA PRO A 115 3.65 12.07 6.75
C PRO A 115 2.69 12.22 5.56
N ALA A 116 1.65 13.06 5.64
CA ALA A 116 0.75 13.30 4.51
C ALA A 116 1.42 14.07 3.34
N PRO A 117 2.25 15.11 3.60
CA PRO A 117 3.13 15.67 2.58
C PRO A 117 4.04 14.64 1.91
N TYR A 118 4.64 13.72 2.68
CA TYR A 118 5.46 12.64 2.11
C TYR A 118 4.67 11.75 1.13
N VAL A 119 3.45 11.34 1.47
CA VAL A 119 2.59 10.57 0.54
C VAL A 119 2.31 11.37 -0.74
N LYS A 120 2.15 12.69 -0.64
CA LYS A 120 1.95 13.58 -1.80
C LYS A 120 3.15 13.55 -2.74
N GLU A 121 4.37 13.61 -2.20
CA GLU A 121 5.60 13.59 -3.00
C GLU A 121 5.72 12.29 -3.80
N MET A 122 5.38 11.15 -3.17
CA MET A 122 5.39 9.85 -3.85
C MET A 122 4.31 9.76 -4.94
N LEU A 123 3.13 10.34 -4.70
CA LEU A 123 2.11 10.51 -5.73
C LEU A 123 2.63 11.38 -6.90
N GLU A 124 3.26 12.52 -6.61
CA GLU A 124 3.80 13.41 -7.65
C GLU A 124 4.89 12.72 -8.50
N ALA A 125 5.71 11.86 -7.89
CA ALA A 125 6.65 11.01 -8.62
C ALA A 125 5.94 10.02 -9.54
N ALA A 126 4.90 9.33 -9.05
CA ALA A 126 4.10 8.40 -9.85
C ALA A 126 3.35 9.09 -11.00
N MET A 127 2.95 10.36 -10.82
CA MET A 127 2.18 11.12 -11.81
C MET A 127 2.89 11.24 -13.16
N PHE A 128 4.23 11.26 -13.18
CA PHE A 128 4.98 11.26 -14.43
C PHE A 128 4.60 10.07 -15.32
N TYR A 129 4.58 8.86 -14.75
CA TYR A 129 4.25 7.63 -15.49
C TYR A 129 2.75 7.42 -15.66
N ILE A 130 1.93 7.82 -14.68
CA ILE A 130 0.46 7.83 -14.82
C ILE A 130 0.06 8.66 -16.04
N ASN A 131 0.60 9.87 -16.20
CA ASN A 131 0.31 10.73 -17.35
C ASN A 131 0.75 10.11 -18.68
N ARG A 132 1.84 9.33 -18.70
CA ARG A 132 2.27 8.59 -19.90
C ARG A 132 1.26 7.52 -20.27
N ILE A 133 0.75 6.75 -19.31
CA ILE A 133 -0.30 5.75 -19.54
C ILE A 133 -1.57 6.41 -20.06
N LEU A 134 -2.03 7.49 -19.40
CA LEU A 134 -3.22 8.23 -19.84
C LEU A 134 -3.08 8.75 -21.28
N LYS A 135 -1.89 9.22 -21.66
CA LYS A 135 -1.60 9.68 -23.02
C LYS A 135 -1.54 8.53 -24.04
N GLU A 136 -0.90 7.43 -23.66
CA GLU A 136 -0.70 6.25 -24.51
C GLU A 136 -2.02 5.54 -24.83
N PHE A 137 -2.92 5.45 -23.85
CA PHE A 137 -4.18 4.72 -23.95
C PHE A 137 -5.43 5.61 -24.14
N LYS A 138 -5.27 6.92 -24.39
CA LYS A 138 -6.39 7.87 -24.53
C LYS A 138 -7.48 7.42 -25.52
N ASP A 139 -7.06 6.88 -26.66
CA ASP A 139 -7.92 6.39 -27.75
C ASP A 139 -7.87 4.84 -27.85
N GLY A 140 -7.28 4.18 -26.86
CA GLY A 140 -7.03 2.75 -26.84
C GLY A 140 -7.91 2.03 -25.81
N ASP A 141 -7.39 0.91 -25.32
CA ASP A 141 -8.07 0.11 -24.30
C ASP A 141 -8.21 0.90 -22.98
N GLN A 142 -9.46 1.27 -22.67
CA GLN A 142 -9.79 2.16 -21.57
C GLN A 142 -9.49 1.58 -20.19
N LYS A 143 -9.31 0.25 -20.06
CA LYS A 143 -8.94 -0.36 -18.76
C LYS A 143 -7.60 0.15 -18.25
N HIS A 144 -6.68 0.53 -19.13
CA HIS A 144 -5.38 1.12 -18.75
C HIS A 144 -5.53 2.55 -18.24
N VAL A 145 -6.44 3.32 -18.84
CA VAL A 145 -6.80 4.68 -18.39
C VAL A 145 -7.43 4.62 -17.01
N GLU A 146 -8.39 3.70 -16.81
CA GLU A 146 -9.06 3.48 -15.53
C GLU A 146 -8.08 2.98 -14.46
N TRP A 147 -7.19 2.05 -14.82
CA TRP A 147 -6.14 1.55 -13.93
C TRP A 147 -5.23 2.69 -13.43
N ALA A 148 -4.79 3.56 -14.33
CA ALA A 148 -3.91 4.67 -13.99
C ALA A 148 -4.60 5.71 -13.09
N ARG A 149 -5.88 6.00 -13.36
CA ARG A 149 -6.70 6.88 -12.51
C ARG A 149 -6.96 6.27 -11.13
N THR A 150 -7.22 4.97 -11.07
CA THR A 150 -7.47 4.29 -9.80
C THR A 150 -6.19 4.19 -8.97
N TRP A 151 -5.02 4.04 -9.59
CA TRP A 151 -3.74 4.11 -8.86
C TRP A 151 -3.51 5.50 -8.23
N LYS A 152 -3.78 6.56 -8.98
CA LYS A 152 -3.77 7.95 -8.47
C LYS A 152 -4.73 8.11 -7.28
N GLU A 153 -5.97 7.66 -7.45
CA GLU A 153 -7.03 7.73 -6.42
C GLU A 153 -6.60 6.99 -5.14
N LEU A 154 -5.95 5.84 -5.27
CA LEU A 154 -5.46 5.06 -4.15
C LEU A 154 -4.44 5.85 -3.31
N LEU A 155 -3.47 6.51 -3.96
CA LEU A 155 -2.47 7.33 -3.27
C LEU A 155 -3.08 8.60 -2.66
N GLU A 156 -4.06 9.23 -3.31
CA GLU A 156 -4.83 10.36 -2.76
C GLU A 156 -5.65 9.96 -1.53
N THR A 157 -6.23 8.76 -1.58
CA THR A 157 -6.97 8.16 -0.47
C THR A 157 -6.05 7.87 0.72
N MET A 158 -4.87 7.29 0.45
CA MET A 158 -3.85 7.08 1.47
C MET A 158 -3.41 8.40 2.10
N GLN A 159 -3.17 9.44 1.30
CA GLN A 159 -2.80 10.77 1.80
C GLN A 159 -3.88 11.32 2.74
N THR A 160 -5.14 11.17 2.37
CA THR A 160 -6.29 11.64 3.16
C THR A 160 -6.42 10.87 4.46
N PHE A 161 -6.29 9.54 4.43
CA PHE A 161 -6.24 8.69 5.62
C PHE A 161 -5.11 9.14 6.57
N VAL A 162 -3.88 9.30 6.06
CA VAL A 162 -2.73 9.72 6.87
C VAL A 162 -2.95 11.09 7.49
N ARG A 163 -3.50 12.05 6.73
CA ARG A 163 -3.81 13.39 7.23
C ARG A 163 -4.83 13.38 8.37
N GLN A 164 -5.84 12.51 8.29
CA GLN A 164 -6.92 12.40 9.28
C GLN A 164 -6.51 11.66 10.55
N TYR A 165 -5.77 10.56 10.43
CA TYR A 165 -5.51 9.64 11.56
C TYR A 165 -4.08 9.69 12.10
N HIS A 166 -3.14 10.25 11.33
CA HIS A 166 -1.71 10.19 11.58
C HIS A 166 -1.02 11.52 11.25
N THR A 167 -1.65 12.65 11.59
CA THR A 167 -1.29 14.00 11.12
C THR A 167 0.19 14.37 11.30
N THR A 168 0.80 14.01 12.43
CA THR A 168 2.20 14.34 12.77
C THR A 168 3.11 13.10 12.84
N GLY A 169 2.62 11.95 12.39
CA GLY A 169 3.32 10.68 12.40
C GLY A 169 2.39 9.52 12.76
N LEU A 170 2.93 8.30 12.70
CA LEU A 170 2.20 7.12 13.14
C LEU A 170 1.78 7.23 14.61
N THR A 171 0.53 6.89 14.87
CA THR A 171 -0.08 6.89 16.19
C THR A 171 0.11 5.52 16.81
N TRP A 172 0.97 5.46 17.83
CA TRP A 172 1.22 4.25 18.63
C TRP A 172 0.26 4.17 19.82
N ASN A 173 0.04 2.97 20.33
CA ASN A 173 -0.74 2.69 21.53
C ASN A 173 -2.16 3.28 21.53
N SER A 174 -2.80 3.35 20.36
CA SER A 174 -4.17 3.87 20.22
C SER A 174 -5.23 2.91 20.77
N ALA A 175 -4.86 1.65 21.04
CA ALA A 175 -5.77 0.59 21.44
C ALA A 175 -5.08 -0.46 22.38
N PRO A 176 -4.60 -0.06 23.57
CA PRO A 176 -3.73 -0.86 24.47
C PRO A 176 -4.36 -2.16 25.00
N VAL A 177 -5.70 -2.22 25.04
CA VAL A 177 -6.47 -3.34 25.63
C VAL A 177 -6.88 -4.40 24.60
N PHE A 178 -6.51 -4.25 23.33
CA PHE A 178 -6.77 -5.30 22.33
C PHE A 178 -5.84 -6.49 22.58
N PRO A 179 -6.38 -7.69 22.91
CA PRO A 179 -5.54 -8.82 23.28
C PRO A 179 -4.61 -9.19 22.12
N SER A 180 -3.30 -9.25 22.40
CA SER A 180 -2.26 -9.79 21.50
C SER A 180 -2.61 -11.19 20.95
N LEU A 181 -3.48 -11.92 21.65
CA LEU A 181 -4.02 -13.23 21.27
C LEU A 181 -4.93 -13.21 20.02
N LEU A 182 -5.59 -12.10 19.68
CA LEU A 182 -6.42 -12.01 18.46
C LEU A 182 -5.56 -11.90 17.18
N PHE A 183 -4.39 -11.25 17.28
CA PHE A 183 -3.45 -11.13 16.17
C PHE A 183 -2.88 -12.49 15.72
N SER A 184 -2.64 -13.40 16.67
CA SER A 184 -2.16 -14.77 16.40
C SER A 184 -3.14 -15.59 15.55
N LYS A 185 -4.45 -15.39 15.71
CA LYS A 185 -5.47 -16.04 14.88
C LYS A 185 -5.53 -15.49 13.46
N PHE A 186 -5.41 -14.17 13.27
CA PHE A 186 -5.43 -13.55 11.93
C PHE A 186 -4.20 -13.90 11.09
N SER A 187 -3.00 -13.94 11.70
CA SER A 187 -1.77 -14.36 11.00
C SER A 187 -1.84 -15.80 10.48
N LYS A 188 -2.46 -16.71 11.24
CA LYS A 188 -2.70 -18.10 10.80
C LYS A 188 -3.77 -18.20 9.71
N PHE A 189 -4.80 -17.36 9.77
CA PHE A 189 -5.89 -17.35 8.79
C PHE A 189 -5.42 -16.86 7.41
N SER A 190 -4.59 -15.81 7.36
CA SER A 190 -3.98 -15.30 6.12
C SER A 190 -3.11 -16.36 5.43
N LYS A 191 -2.28 -17.11 6.18
CA LYS A 191 -1.46 -18.21 5.62
C LYS A 191 -2.28 -19.36 5.04
N SER A 192 -3.49 -19.59 5.54
CA SER A 192 -4.34 -20.69 5.07
C SER A 192 -5.10 -20.38 3.77
N MET A 193 -5.13 -19.12 3.34
CA MET A 193 -5.82 -18.70 2.11
C MET A 193 -4.88 -18.66 0.88
N THR A 194 -3.57 -18.85 1.08
CA THR A 194 -2.56 -18.97 0.01
C THR A 194 -2.31 -20.43 -0.40
N THR A 195 -3.14 -21.39 0.07
CA THR A 195 -3.01 -22.83 -0.21
C THR A 195 -4.28 -23.46 -0.79
N LEU A 196 -5.01 -22.70 -1.62
CA LEU A 196 -6.05 -23.22 -2.52
C LEU A 196 -5.92 -22.61 -3.90
#